data_AF-A0A1I6KXS0-F1
#
_entry.id   AF-A0A1I6KXS0-F1
#
_cell.length_a   1.000
_cell.length_b   1.000
_cell.length_c   1.000
_cell.angle_alpha   90.00
_cell.angle_beta   90.00
_cell.angle_gamma   90.00
#
_symmetry.space_group_name_H-M   'P 1'
#
loop_
_entity.id
_entity.type
_entity.pdbx_description
1 polymer ?
#
loop_
_entity_poly.entity_id
_entity_poly.type
_entity_poly.pdbx_seq_one_letter_code
_entity_poly.pdbx_strand_id
1 'polypeptide(L)' 'MSTTSDFYTAQADACARDAAAATLGNVRDRCLRSEAAWRTMAERLQRGQTLAAARASAQV' A
#
# COMPACT_ATOMS: atom_id res chain seq x y z
N MET A 1 3.65 6.19 -16.11
CA MET A 1 4.35 5.46 -15.03
C MET A 1 3.43 4.36 -14.54
N SER A 2 3.88 3.10 -14.53
CA SER A 2 3.10 1.98 -13.99
C SER A 2 3.27 1.96 -12.46
N THR A 3 2.20 2.19 -11.72
CA THR A 3 2.23 2.15 -10.25
C THR A 3 2.20 0.71 -9.79
N THR A 4 3.26 0.21 -9.16
CA THR A 4 3.36 -1.16 -8.65
C THR A 4 2.93 -1.26 -7.18
N SER A 5 2.72 -2.48 -6.68
CA SER A 5 2.39 -2.73 -5.26
C SER A 5 3.47 -2.15 -4.34
N ASP A 6 4.73 -2.20 -4.78
CA ASP A 6 5.89 -1.76 -4.03
C ASP A 6 5.89 -0.24 -3.86
N PHE A 7 5.43 0.49 -4.87
CA PHE A 7 5.25 1.94 -4.76
C PHE A 7 4.22 2.29 -3.67
N TYR A 8 3.06 1.61 -3.68
CA TYR A 8 2.04 1.84 -2.65
C TYR A 8 2.51 1.41 -1.26
N THR A 9 3.30 0.35 -1.17
CA THR A 9 3.90 -0.11 0.10
C THR A 9 4.90 0.92 0.62
N ALA A 10 5.78 1.46 -0.23
CA ALA A 10 6.73 2.50 0.14
C ALA A 10 6.03 3.78 0.65
N GLN A 11 4.92 4.17 0.02
CA GLN A 11 4.11 5.31 0.46
C GLN A 11 3.40 5.06 1.79
N ALA A 12 2.91 3.84 2.01
CA ALA A 12 2.35 3.43 3.30
C ALA A 12 3.40 3.55 4.41
N ASP A 13 4.62 3.05 4.18
CA ASP A 13 5.69 3.09 5.16
C ASP A 13 6.20 4.51 5.42
N ALA A 14 6.18 5.39 4.41
CA ALA A 14 6.46 6.80 4.60
C ALA A 14 5.42 7.46 5.53
N CYS A 15 4.12 7.21 5.29
CA CYS A 15 3.05 7.70 6.14
C CYS A 15 3.15 7.16 7.58
N ALA A 16 3.56 5.91 7.75
CA ALA A 16 3.78 5.29 9.06
C ALA A 16 4.92 6.00 9.84
N ARG A 17 6.03 6.30 9.16
CA ARG A 17 7.15 7.07 9.75
C ARG A 17 6.72 8.47 10.13
N ASP A 18 5.96 9.15 9.27
CA ASP A 18 5.43 10.49 9.57
C ASP A 18 4.45 10.47 10.74
N ALA A 19 3.61 9.42 10.86
CA ALA A 19 2.73 9.23 12.00
C ALA A 19 3.52 9.03 13.31
N ALA A 20 4.61 8.26 13.26
CA ALA A 20 5.48 8.03 14.41
C ALA A 20 6.24 9.30 14.84
N ALA A 21 6.61 10.16 13.89
CA ALA A 21 7.28 11.44 14.16
C ALA A 21 6.31 12.57 14.56
N ALA A 22 5.00 12.41 14.32
CA ALA A 22 4.02 13.44 14.58
C ALA A 22 3.84 13.69 16.09
N THR A 23 4.05 14.93 16.50
CA THR A 23 3.83 15.38 17.89
C THR A 23 2.37 15.73 18.19
N LEU A 24 1.60 16.07 17.15
CA LEU A 24 0.19 16.39 17.27
C LEU A 24 -0.67 15.18 16.87
N GLY A 25 -1.63 14.82 17.72
CA GLY A 25 -2.51 13.66 17.51
C GLY A 25 -3.31 13.76 16.20
N ASN A 26 -3.82 14.93 15.84
CA ASN A 26 -4.54 15.15 14.58
C ASN A 26 -3.67 14.91 13.33
N VAL A 27 -2.37 15.23 13.40
CA VAL A 27 -1.41 14.96 12.32
C VAL A 27 -1.13 13.47 12.24
N ARG A 28 -0.88 12.82 13.39
CA ARG A 28 -0.71 11.36 13.47
C ARG A 28 -1.90 10.62 12.86
N ASP A 29 -3.11 10.99 13.25
CA ASP A 29 -4.34 10.33 12.79
C ASP A 29 -4.59 10.55 11.30
N ARG A 30 -4.17 11.71 10.75
CA ARG A 30 -4.18 11.93 9.30
C ARG A 30 -3.17 11.02 8.60
N CYS A 31 -1.95 10.93 9.11
CA CYS A 31 -0.91 10.07 8.54
C CYS A 31 -1.32 8.59 8.56
N LEU A 32 -1.91 8.11 9.67
CA LEU A 32 -2.42 6.74 9.77
C LEU A 32 -3.56 6.46 8.78
N ARG A 33 -4.47 7.41 8.55
CA ARG A 33 -5.51 7.26 7.51
C ARG A 33 -4.91 7.19 6.11
N SER A 34 -3.89 7.99 5.83
CA SER A 34 -3.16 7.93 4.56
C SER A 34 -2.44 6.59 4.39
N GLU A 35 -1.75 6.12 5.42
CA GLU A 35 -1.12 4.78 5.44
C GLU A 35 -2.14 3.69 5.09
N ALA A 36 -3.30 3.67 5.76
CA ALA A 36 -4.33 2.66 5.54
C ALA A 36 -4.86 2.67 4.08
N ALA A 37 -5.02 3.86 3.49
CA ALA A 37 -5.41 3.98 2.08
C ALA A 37 -4.34 3.41 1.14
N TRP A 38 -3.07 3.69 1.40
CA TRP A 38 -1.95 3.15 0.61
C TRP A 38 -1.83 1.62 0.76
N ARG A 39 -1.94 1.08 1.97
CA ARG A 39 -1.93 -0.38 2.20
C ARG A 39 -3.08 -1.07 1.46
N THR A 40 -4.28 -0.50 1.51
CA THR A 40 -5.44 -1.03 0.78
C THR A 40 -5.19 -1.10 -0.74
N MET A 41 -4.53 -0.08 -1.30
CA MET A 41 -4.18 -0.04 -2.73
C MET A 41 -3.10 -1.07 -3.08
N ALA A 42 -2.07 -1.20 -2.25
CA ALA A 42 -1.03 -2.22 -2.40
C ALA A 42 -1.62 -3.63 -2.43
N GLU A 43 -2.48 -3.96 -1.45
CA GLU A 43 -3.12 -5.26 -1.37
C GLU A 43 -4.01 -5.56 -2.58
N ARG A 44 -4.76 -4.57 -3.07
CA ARG A 44 -5.59 -4.75 -4.29
C ARG A 44 -4.72 -5.12 -5.49
N LEU A 45 -3.57 -4.47 -5.63
CA LEU A 45 -2.64 -4.75 -6.72
C LEU A 45 -2.00 -6.12 -6.59
N GLN A 46 -1.56 -6.49 -5.37
CA GLN A 46 -0.99 -7.81 -5.09
C GLN A 46 -2.00 -8.92 -5.39
N ARG A 47 -3.26 -8.79 -4.93
CA ARG A 47 -4.33 -9.76 -5.23
C ARG A 47 -4.55 -9.91 -6.74
N GLY A 48 -4.55 -8.81 -7.49
CA GLY A 48 -4.64 -8.84 -8.95
C GLY A 48 -3.49 -9.60 -9.61
N GLN A 49 -2.26 -9.35 -9.16
CA GLN A 49 -1.06 -10.05 -9.65
C GLN A 49 -1.10 -11.55 -9.34
N THR A 50 -1.50 -11.94 -8.13
CA THR A 50 -1.64 -13.36 -7.75
C THR A 50 -2.66 -14.08 -8.62
N LEU A 51 -3.82 -13.46 -8.88
CA LEU A 51 -4.85 -14.05 -9.75
C LEU A 51 -4.38 -14.17 -11.20
N ALA A 52 -3.63 -13.18 -11.71
CA ALA A 52 -3.04 -13.24 -13.04
C ALA A 52 -1.99 -14.35 -13.15
N ALA A 53 -1.11 -14.50 -12.15
CA ALA A 53 -0.12 -15.56 -12.10
C ALA A 53 -0.76 -16.96 -12.08
N ALA A 54 -1.81 -17.15 -11.28
CA ALA A 54 -2.55 -18.41 -11.20
C ALA A 54 -3.21 -18.81 -12.54
N ARG A 55 -3.72 -17.83 -13.29
CA ARG A 55 -4.29 -18.06 -14.64
C ARG A 55 -3.22 -18.44 -15.65
N ALA A 56 -2.07 -17.77 -15.62
CA ALA A 56 -0.96 -18.07 -16.53
C ALA A 56 -0.41 -19.50 -16.31
N SER A 57 -0.35 -19.97 -15.07
CA SER A 57 0.10 -21.33 -14.75
C SER A 57 -0.90 -22.43 -15.11
N ALA A 58 -2.19 -22.11 -15.24
CA ALA A 58 -3.24 -23.08 -15.57
C ALA A 58 -3.44 -23.29 -17.08
N GLN A 59 -2.79 -22.47 -17.91
CA GLN A 59 -2.95 -22.47 -19.37
C GLN A 59 -1.79 -23.17 -20.11
N VAL A 60 -0.93 -23.89 -19.37
CA VAL A 60 0.20 -24.70 -19.86
C VAL A 60 -0.04 -26.15 -19.46
#